data_AF-A0A2H0TW09-F1
#
_entry.id   AF-A0A2H0TW09-F1
#
_cell.length_a   1.000
_cell.length_b   1.000
_cell.length_c   1.000
_cell.angle_alpha   90.00
_cell.angle_beta   90.00
_cell.angle_gamma   90.00
#
_symmetry.space_group_name_H-M   'P 1'
#
loop_
_entity.id
_entity.type
_entity.pdbx_description
1 polymer ?
#
loop_
_entity_poly.entity_id
_entity_poly.type
_entity_poly.pdbx_seq_one_letter_code
_entity_poly.pdbx_strand_id
1 'polypeptide(L)' 'MNILHALTLGLIQGLTEFLPVSSSGHLIFVPHIFGWVDQGLTF' A
#
# COMPACT_ATOMS: atom_id res chain seq x y z
N MET A 1 -2.10 12.17 3.69
CA MET A 1 -1.61 11.38 2.54
C MET A 1 -1.22 12.33 1.42
N ASN A 2 -0.04 12.17 0.81
CA ASN A 2 0.35 12.90 -0.40
C ASN A 2 -0.27 12.20 -1.64
N ILE A 3 -0.63 12.96 -2.69
CA ILE A 3 -1.15 12.41 -3.96
C ILE A 3 -0.21 11.36 -4.54
N LEU A 4 1.11 11.56 -4.41
CA LEU A 4 2.11 10.60 -4.86
C LEU A 4 2.04 9.29 -4.07
N HIS A 5 1.84 9.35 -2.75
CA HIS A 5 1.70 8.13 -1.94
C HIS A 5 0.43 7.36 -2.30
N ALA A 6 -0.68 8.06 -2.52
CA ALA A 6 -1.94 7.43 -2.93
C ALA A 6 -1.82 6.76 -4.30
N LEU A 7 -1.14 7.41 -5.26
CA LEU A 7 -0.89 6.85 -6.58
C LEU A 7 0.04 5.63 -6.51
N THR A 8 1.12 5.70 -5.73
CA THR A 8 2.03 4.56 -5.53
C THR A 8 1.31 3.37 -4.90
N LEU A 9 0.57 3.58 -3.81
CA LEU A 9 -0.16 2.51 -3.13
C LEU A 9 -1.29 1.94 -4.00
N GLY A 10 -2.01 2.80 -4.74
CA GLY A 10 -3.03 2.37 -5.69
C GLY A 10 -2.48 1.50 -6.83
N LEU A 11 -1.30 1.84 -7.36
CA LEU A 11 -0.61 1.01 -8.35
C LEU A 11 -0.18 -0.35 -7.75
N ILE A 12 0.41 -0.34 -6.56
CA ILE A 12 0.86 -1.57 -5.89
C ILE A 12 -0.33 -2.48 -5.58
N GLN A 13 -1.45 -1.94 -5.08
CA GLN A 13 -2.68 -2.70 -4.86
C GLN A 13 -3.21 -3.27 -6.18
N GLY A 14 -3.36 -2.42 -7.20
CA GLY A 14 -3.89 -2.84 -8.50
C GLY A 14 -3.03 -3.91 -9.17
N LEU A 15 -1.72 -3.90 -8.96
CA LEU A 15 -0.83 -4.95 -9.46
C LEU A 15 -0.92 -6.22 -8.61
N THR A 16 -0.86 -6.11 -7.28
CA THR A 16 -0.75 -7.27 -6.37
C THR A 16 -2.06 -8.01 -6.13
N GLU A 17 -3.22 -7.39 -6.36
CA GLU A 17 -4.54 -8.03 -6.20
C GLU A 17 -4.72 -9.27 -7.08
N PHE A 18 -4.06 -9.29 -8.25
CA PHE A 18 -4.15 -10.40 -9.21
C PHE A 18 -3.09 -11.48 -8.99
N LEU A 19 -2.16 -11.26 -8.07
CA LEU A 19 -1.12 -12.23 -7.71
C LEU A 19 -1.50 -12.89 -6.37
N PRO A 20 -1.20 -14.18 -6.16
CA PRO A 20 -1.47 -14.87 -4.90
C PRO A 20 -0.44 -14.49 -3.81
N VAL A 21 -0.32 -13.18 -3.50
CA VAL A 21 0.78 -12.60 -2.68
C VAL A 21 0.31 -11.68 -1.54
N SER A 22 -0.96 -11.74 -1.14
CA SER A 22 -1.56 -10.85 -0.11
C SER A 22 -1.44 -9.36 -0.44
N SER A 23 -2.48 -8.79 -1.02
CA SER A 23 -2.48 -7.38 -1.44
C SER A 23 -2.46 -6.41 -0.25
N SER A 24 -3.23 -6.70 0.82
CA SER A 24 -3.23 -5.90 2.06
C SER A 24 -1.84 -5.81 2.73
N GLY A 25 -1.02 -6.86 2.63
CA GLY A 25 0.33 -6.85 3.19
C GLY A 25 1.22 -5.78 2.56
N HIS A 26 1.12 -5.59 1.24
CA HIS A 26 1.91 -4.59 0.53
C HIS A 26 1.53 -3.17 0.93
N LEU A 27 0.26 -2.91 1.19
CA LEU A 27 -0.22 -1.60 1.66
C LEU A 27 0.20 -1.28 3.11
N ILE A 28 0.62 -2.28 3.90
CA ILE A 28 1.20 -2.09 5.24
C ILE A 28 2.72 -1.94 5.15
N PHE A 29 3.39 -2.83 4.40
CA PHE A 29 4.85 -2.85 4.33
C PHE A 29 5.42 -1.64 3.59
N VAL A 30 4.78 -1.16 2.52
CA VAL A 30 5.29 -0.03 1.74
C VAL A 30 5.35 1.24 2.60
N PRO A 31 4.28 1.69 3.27
CA PRO A 31 4.37 2.82 4.20
C PRO A 31 5.38 2.60 5.32
N HIS A 32 5.47 1.39 5.88
CA HIS A 32 6.40 1.08 6.96
C HIS A 32 7.87 1.22 6.54
N ILE A 33 8.24 0.68 5.37
CA ILE A 33 9.60 0.75 4.83
C ILE A 33 9.99 2.20 4.51
N PHE A 34 9.06 3.00 3.97
CA PHE A 34 9.32 4.39 3.59
C PHE A 34 9.03 5.41 4.71
N GLY A 35 8.66 4.96 5.91
CA GLY A 35 8.34 5.82 7.05
C GLY A 35 7.13 6.73 6.82
N TRP A 36 6.20 6.32 5.96
CA TRP A 36 4.99 7.08 5.69
C TRP A 36 3.98 6.91 6.82
N VAL A 37 3.21 7.97 7.09
CA VAL A 37 2.04 7.89 7.97
C VAL A 37 1.09 6.82 7.43
N ASP A 38 0.62 5.95 8.34
CA ASP A 38 -0.35 4.91 8.02
C ASP A 38 -1.57 5.50 7.30
N GLN A 39 -2.03 4.80 6.26
CA GLN A 39 -3.03 5.34 5.35
C GLN A 39 -4.45 4.86 5.69
N GLY A 40 -4.67 4.37 6.93
CA GLY A 40 -5.98 4.03 7.47
C GLY A 40 -6.36 2.56 7.28
N LEU A 41 -5.39 1.65 7.24
CA LEU A 41 -5.71 0.22 7.30
C LEU A 41 -6.08 -0.12 8.74
N THR A 42 -7.35 -0.49 8.95
CA THR A 42 -7.98 -0.58 10.28
C THR A 42 -7.94 -1.98 10.89
N PHE A 43 -7.11 -2.88 10.35
CA PHE A 43 -7.09 -4.30 10.70
C PHE A 43 -5.76 -4.72 11.33
#